data_AF-F3C9N4-F1
#
_entry.id   AF-F3C9N4-F1
#
_cell.length_a   1.000
_cell.length_b   1.000
_cell.length_c   1.000
_cell.angle_alpha   90.00
_cell.angle_beta   90.00
_cell.angle_gamma   90.00
#
_symmetry.space_group_name_H-M   'P 1'
#
loop_
_entity.id
_entity.type
_entity.pdbx_description
1 polymer ?
#
loop_
_entity_poly.entity_id
_entity_poly.type
_entity_poly.pdbx_seq_one_letter_code
_entity_poly.pdbx_strand_id
1 'polypeptide(L)'
;MSAQDFLVELGTEELPPKTLVSLADAFLAGIEKGLSGAGLTYSAKQVYAAPRRLAVLITALATQQPDRSVNLDGPPRQAAFDADGNPTQAALGFAKKCGVDLSEIDQSGPKLRYSQTILGKPTKSLLPTIVEDSL
;
A
#
# COMPACT_ATOMS: atom_id res chain seq x y z
N MET A 1 -13.79 -9.13 5.25
CA MET A 1 -12.52 -8.52 5.70
C MET A 1 -12.54 -8.47 7.21
N SER A 2 -11.46 -8.89 7.86
CA SER A 2 -11.32 -8.76 9.32
C SER A 2 -10.92 -7.32 9.65
N ALA A 3 -11.46 -6.79 10.73
CA ALA A 3 -11.20 -5.45 11.22
C ALA A 3 -10.98 -5.48 12.74
N GLN A 4 -10.10 -4.61 13.24
CA GLN A 4 -9.79 -4.48 14.67
C GLN A 4 -9.60 -3.01 15.01
N ASP A 5 -9.83 -2.65 16.27
CA ASP A 5 -9.51 -1.30 16.74
C ASP A 5 -8.01 -1.17 16.97
N PHE A 6 -7.48 0.00 16.63
CA PHE A 6 -6.07 0.35 16.83
C PHE A 6 -5.97 1.61 17.68
N LEU A 7 -5.26 1.51 18.80
CA LEU A 7 -4.92 2.63 19.66
C LEU A 7 -3.41 2.83 19.63
N VAL A 8 -2.98 4.06 19.36
CA VAL A 8 -1.61 4.51 19.58
C VAL A 8 -1.60 5.63 20.60
N GLU A 9 -0.66 5.56 21.53
CA GLU A 9 -0.42 6.58 22.53
C GLU A 9 1.03 7.06 22.43
N LEU A 10 1.20 8.38 22.33
CA LEU A 10 2.48 9.05 22.39
C LEU A 10 2.62 9.71 23.76
N GLY A 11 3.56 9.21 24.57
CA GLY A 11 3.99 9.90 25.77
C GLY A 11 4.82 11.12 25.42
N THR A 12 4.50 12.27 26.03
CA THR A 12 5.23 13.52 25.82
C THR A 12 5.69 14.10 27.15
N GLU A 13 6.65 15.01 27.09
CA GLU A 13 6.86 15.96 28.18
C GLU A 13 5.68 16.96 28.27
N GLU A 14 5.82 18.04 29.01
CA GLU A 14 4.76 19.05 29.15
C GLU A 14 4.58 19.86 27.86
N LEU A 15 3.53 19.54 27.10
CA LEU A 15 3.13 20.25 25.90
C LEU A 15 2.43 21.57 26.25
N PRO A 16 2.65 22.65 25.48
CA PRO A 16 1.95 23.91 25.69
C PRO A 16 0.43 23.76 25.49
N PRO A 17 -0.42 24.27 26.41
CA PRO A 17 -1.87 24.13 26.31
C PRO A 17 -2.46 24.70 25.00
N LYS A 18 -1.84 25.76 24.46
CA LYS A 18 -2.29 26.43 23.24
C LYS A 18 -2.05 25.62 21.97
N THR A 19 -1.04 24.74 21.95
CA THR A 19 -0.66 23.95 20.76
C THR A 19 -1.11 22.49 20.88
N LEU A 20 -1.68 22.11 22.01
CA LEU A 20 -2.05 20.74 22.33
C LEU A 20 -2.97 20.12 21.26
N VAL A 21 -4.05 20.82 20.92
CA VAL A 21 -5.03 20.37 19.93
C VAL A 21 -4.39 20.30 18.54
N SER A 22 -3.64 21.33 18.13
CA SER A 22 -2.98 21.33 16.81
C SER A 22 -1.95 20.22 16.65
N LEU A 23 -1.22 19.86 17.71
CA LEU A 23 -0.26 18.75 17.68
C LEU A 23 -1.00 17.40 17.58
N ALA A 24 -2.10 17.25 18.30
CA ALA A 24 -2.92 16.05 18.25
C ALA A 24 -3.55 15.86 16.85
N ASP A 25 -4.06 16.93 16.25
CA ASP A 25 -4.62 16.93 14.91
C ASP A 25 -3.56 16.63 13.85
N ALA A 26 -2.35 17.17 14.00
CA ALA A 26 -1.23 16.87 13.11
C ALA A 26 -0.82 15.38 13.18
N PHE A 27 -0.73 14.83 14.39
CA PHE A 27 -0.44 13.41 14.61
C PHE A 27 -1.53 12.53 13.97
N LEU A 28 -2.81 12.84 14.20
CA LEU A 28 -3.92 12.15 13.54
C LEU A 28 -3.81 12.22 12.02
N ALA A 29 -3.54 13.40 11.45
CA ALA A 29 -3.42 13.59 10.01
C ALA A 29 -2.27 12.76 9.41
N GLY A 30 -1.14 12.64 10.12
CA GLY A 30 -0.03 11.78 9.73
C GLY A 30 -0.43 10.30 9.71
N ILE A 31 -1.10 9.82 10.76
CA ILE A 31 -1.64 8.45 10.81
C ILE A 31 -2.62 8.19 9.65
N GLU A 32 -3.57 9.09 9.41
CA GLU A 32 -4.54 8.95 8.33
C GLU A 32 -3.87 8.90 6.95
N LYS A 33 -2.85 9.73 6.74
CA LYS A 33 -2.07 9.75 5.51
C LYS A 33 -1.36 8.40 5.28
N GLY A 34 -0.74 7.84 6.32
CA GLY A 34 -0.08 6.54 6.24
C GLY A 34 -1.05 5.39 5.99
N LEU A 35 -2.18 5.37 6.69
CA LEU A 35 -3.24 4.36 6.49
C LEU A 35 -3.82 4.44 5.07
N SER A 36 -4.13 5.64 4.59
CA SER A 36 -4.63 5.88 3.23
C SER A 36 -3.60 5.48 2.16
N GLY A 37 -2.33 5.83 2.35
CA GLY A 37 -1.23 5.41 1.47
C GLY A 37 -1.04 3.90 1.41
N ALA A 38 -1.36 3.20 2.50
CA ALA A 38 -1.39 1.75 2.57
C ALA A 38 -2.70 1.13 2.02
N GLY A 39 -3.70 1.93 1.63
CA GLY A 39 -5.00 1.46 1.19
C GLY A 39 -5.84 0.81 2.30
N LEU A 40 -5.54 1.13 3.56
CA LEU A 40 -6.24 0.60 4.72
C LEU A 40 -7.47 1.45 5.03
N THR A 41 -8.61 0.77 5.20
CA THR A 41 -9.89 1.39 5.52
C THR A 41 -10.22 1.24 7.00
N TYR A 42 -11.01 2.17 7.53
CA TYR A 42 -11.51 2.17 8.91
C TYR A 42 -12.85 2.90 8.98
N SER A 43 -13.61 2.75 10.07
CA SER A 43 -14.97 3.31 10.18
C SER A 43 -15.03 4.63 10.93
N ALA A 44 -14.16 4.84 11.91
CA ALA A 44 -14.12 6.05 12.71
C ALA A 44 -12.69 6.33 13.22
N LYS A 45 -12.48 7.59 13.60
CA LYS A 45 -11.24 8.08 14.19
C LYS A 45 -11.57 8.97 15.38
N GLN A 46 -10.75 8.91 16.41
CA GLN A 46 -10.84 9.78 17.57
C GLN A 46 -9.45 10.15 18.04
N VAL A 47 -9.27 11.42 18.40
CA VAL A 47 -8.02 11.95 18.94
C VAL A 47 -8.23 12.35 20.39
N TYR A 48 -7.23 12.10 21.23
CA TYR A 48 -7.17 12.50 22.62
C TYR A 48 -5.89 13.30 22.84
N ALA A 49 -5.99 14.35 23.65
CA ALA A 49 -4.86 15.21 23.95
C ALA A 49 -4.89 15.61 25.43
N ALA A 50 -3.77 15.41 26.09
CA ALA A 50 -3.47 15.86 27.45
C ALA A 50 -2.03 16.40 27.48
N PRO A 51 -1.66 17.26 28.46
CA PRO A 51 -0.34 17.90 28.48
C PRO A 51 0.86 16.96 28.33
N ARG A 52 0.74 15.70 28.74
CA ARG A 52 1.83 14.70 28.66
C ARG A 52 1.51 13.49 27.78
N ARG A 53 0.45 13.58 26.96
CA ARG A 53 -0.04 12.45 26.16
C ARG A 53 -0.87 12.90 24.97
N LEU A 54 -0.53 12.38 23.79
CA LEU A 54 -1.42 12.39 22.62
C LEU A 54 -1.84 10.94 22.33
N ALA A 55 -3.07 10.72 21.89
CA ALA A 55 -3.50 9.39 21.47
C ALA A 55 -4.45 9.46 20.28
N VAL A 56 -4.39 8.44 19.43
CA VAL A 56 -5.28 8.26 18.29
C VAL A 56 -5.88 6.87 18.35
N LEU A 57 -7.22 6.82 18.34
CA LEU A 57 -8.00 5.59 18.22
C LEU A 57 -8.59 5.53 16.81
N ILE A 58 -8.31 4.44 16.11
CA ILE A 58 -8.89 4.11 14.81
C ILE A 58 -9.80 2.89 15.02
N THR A 59 -11.09 3.06 14.75
CA THR A 59 -12.11 2.01 14.93
C THR A 59 -12.30 1.20 13.67
N ALA A 60 -12.43 -0.12 13.82
CA ALA A 60 -12.62 -1.07 12.73
C ALA A 60 -11.59 -0.93 11.60
N LEU A 61 -10.31 -0.79 11.96
CA LEU A 61 -9.21 -0.75 11.02
C LEU A 61 -9.05 -2.11 10.34
N ALA A 62 -9.00 -2.12 9.02
CA ALA A 62 -8.71 -3.32 8.23
C ALA A 62 -7.42 -3.99 8.72
N THR A 63 -7.43 -5.31 8.93
CA THR A 63 -6.27 -6.05 9.45
C THR A 63 -5.26 -6.43 8.37
N GLN A 64 -5.58 -6.17 7.10
CA GLN A 64 -4.77 -6.51 5.94
C GLN A 64 -4.88 -5.38 4.91
N GLN A 65 -3.75 -4.97 4.34
CA GLN A 65 -3.73 -4.13 3.14
C GLN A 65 -4.36 -4.91 1.98
N PRO A 66 -5.15 -4.25 1.10
CA PRO A 66 -5.70 -4.93 -0.07
C PRO A 66 -4.58 -5.44 -1.00
N ASP A 67 -4.79 -6.62 -1.57
CA ASP A 67 -3.96 -7.11 -2.66
C ASP A 67 -4.07 -6.15 -3.85
N ARG A 68 -2.96 -5.98 -4.57
CA ARG A 68 -2.91 -5.13 -5.76
C ARG A 68 -2.52 -5.95 -6.97
N SER A 69 -3.23 -5.76 -8.06
CA SER A 69 -2.86 -6.34 -9.35
C SER A 69 -1.99 -5.36 -10.12
N VAL A 70 -0.80 -5.80 -10.50
CA VAL A 70 0.08 -5.09 -11.43
C VAL A 70 -0.12 -5.70 -12.81
N ASN A 71 -0.57 -4.87 -13.75
CA ASN A 71 -0.73 -5.24 -15.15
C ASN A 71 0.30 -4.49 -15.98
N LEU A 72 1.15 -5.22 -16.69
CA LEU A 72 2.12 -4.69 -17.63
C LEU A 72 1.71 -5.11 -19.03
N ASP A 73 1.51 -4.13 -19.91
CA ASP A 73 1.32 -4.38 -21.33
C ASP A 73 2.69 -4.44 -22.02
N GLY A 74 2.88 -5.49 -22.81
CA GLY A 74 4.07 -5.75 -23.59
C GLY A 74 3.91 -5.36 -25.06
N PRO A 75 4.84 -5.82 -25.93
CA PRO A 75 4.77 -5.54 -27.35
C PRO A 75 3.53 -6.18 -28.00
N PRO A 76 3.06 -5.64 -29.15
CA PRO A 76 2.03 -6.28 -29.96
C PRO A 76 2.40 -7.72 -30.29
N ARG A 77 1.41 -8.62 -30.34
CA ARG A 77 1.65 -10.04 -30.63
C ARG A 77 2.39 -10.25 -31.95
N GLN A 78 2.11 -9.42 -32.95
CA GLN A 78 2.78 -9.46 -34.26
C GLN A 78 4.27 -9.06 -34.20
N ALA A 79 4.68 -8.29 -33.19
CA ALA A 79 6.08 -7.92 -32.97
C ALA A 79 6.77 -8.84 -31.94
N ALA A 80 5.98 -9.66 -31.24
CA ALA A 80 6.45 -10.60 -30.22
C ALA A 80 6.91 -11.93 -30.81
N PHE A 81 6.37 -12.32 -31.97
CA PHE A 81 6.69 -13.57 -32.65
C PHE A 81 7.06 -13.30 -34.10
N ASP A 82 8.06 -14.01 -34.60
CA ASP A 82 8.42 -13.97 -36.02
C ASP A 82 7.49 -14.84 -36.88
N ALA A 83 7.78 -14.91 -38.19
CA ALA A 83 6.99 -15.67 -39.15
C ALA A 83 7.00 -17.19 -38.90
N ASP A 84 8.03 -17.70 -38.21
CA ASP A 84 8.20 -19.11 -37.85
C ASP A 84 7.58 -19.44 -36.48
N GLY A 85 7.02 -18.43 -35.79
CA GLY A 85 6.42 -18.55 -34.47
C GLY A 85 7.44 -18.50 -33.31
N ASN A 86 8.70 -18.16 -33.58
CA ASN A 86 9.71 -18.02 -32.54
C ASN A 86 9.60 -16.65 -31.84
N PRO A 87 9.86 -16.59 -30.52
CA PRO A 87 9.80 -15.34 -29.79
C PRO A 87 10.93 -14.38 -30.18
N THR A 88 10.56 -13.13 -30.43
CA THR A 88 11.52 -12.07 -30.75
C THR A 88 12.25 -11.58 -29.50
N GLN A 89 13.34 -10.83 -29.71
CA GLN A 89 14.04 -10.15 -28.61
C GLN A 89 13.12 -9.21 -27.82
N ALA A 90 12.08 -8.66 -28.44
CA ALA A 90 11.10 -7.82 -27.76
C ALA A 90 10.24 -8.62 -26.77
N ALA A 91 9.80 -9.83 -27.15
CA ALA A 91 9.05 -10.72 -26.28
C ALA A 91 9.93 -11.24 -25.12
N LEU A 92 11.15 -11.68 -25.42
CA LEU A 92 12.10 -12.17 -24.40
C LEU A 92 12.52 -11.05 -23.44
N GLY A 93 12.76 -9.85 -23.95
CA GLY A 93 13.07 -8.67 -23.14
C GLY A 93 11.90 -8.26 -22.23
N PHE A 94 10.66 -8.38 -22.72
CA PHE A 94 9.47 -8.13 -21.92
C PHE A 94 9.30 -9.15 -20.78
N ALA A 95 9.45 -10.44 -21.07
CA ALA A 95 9.41 -11.50 -20.06
C ALA A 95 10.50 -11.29 -18.99
N LYS A 96 11.74 -11.00 -19.42
CA LYS A 96 12.86 -10.69 -18.52
C LYS A 96 12.59 -9.46 -17.64
N LYS A 97 11.98 -8.40 -18.19
CA LYS A 97 11.56 -7.22 -17.42
C LYS A 97 10.51 -7.55 -16.37
N CYS A 98 9.61 -8.47 -16.68
CA CYS A 98 8.59 -8.96 -15.74
C CYS A 98 9.16 -9.97 -14.72
N GLY A 99 10.40 -10.45 -14.92
CA GLY A 99 11.06 -11.39 -14.02
C GLY A 99 10.52 -12.82 -14.13
N VAL A 100 9.86 -13.15 -15.24
CA VAL A 100 9.22 -14.45 -15.48
C VAL A 100 9.63 -15.02 -16.82
N ASP A 101 9.35 -16.31 -17.03
CA ASP A 101 9.53 -16.94 -18.33
C ASP A 101 8.42 -16.49 -19.30
N LEU A 102 8.72 -16.53 -20.61
CA LEU A 102 7.74 -16.14 -21.63
C LEU A 102 6.46 -17.00 -21.60
N SER A 103 6.56 -18.23 -21.09
CA SER A 103 5.41 -19.12 -20.87
C SER A 103 4.42 -18.62 -19.83
N GLU A 104 4.84 -17.72 -18.92
CA GLU A 104 3.99 -17.11 -17.89
C GLU A 104 3.33 -15.81 -18.37
N ILE A 105 3.66 -15.35 -19.59
CA ILE A 105 3.07 -14.15 -20.18
C ILE A 105 1.81 -14.53 -20.95
N ASP A 106 0.71 -13.80 -20.72
CA ASP A 106 -0.51 -13.95 -21.50
C ASP A 106 -0.29 -13.43 -22.92
N GLN A 107 -0.50 -14.33 -23.88
CA GLN A 107 -0.32 -14.10 -25.31
C GLN A 107 -1.66 -14.04 -26.05
N SER A 108 -2.79 -14.32 -25.40
CA SER A 108 -4.10 -14.49 -26.04
C SER A 108 -4.63 -13.20 -26.69
N GLY A 109 -4.20 -12.04 -26.19
CA GLY A 109 -4.61 -10.73 -26.67
C GLY A 109 -3.80 -10.18 -27.86
N PRO A 110 -4.16 -8.97 -28.33
CA PRO A 110 -3.43 -8.26 -29.39
C PRO A 110 -2.02 -7.80 -28.96
N LYS A 111 -1.75 -7.79 -27.65
CA LYS A 111 -0.46 -7.51 -27.03
C LYS A 111 -0.17 -8.59 -25.99
N LEU A 112 1.12 -8.84 -25.76
CA LEU A 112 1.55 -9.59 -24.58
C LEU A 112 1.09 -8.84 -23.31
N ARG A 113 0.67 -9.59 -22.29
CA ARG A 113 0.31 -9.01 -20.99
C ARG A 113 0.87 -9.86 -19.86
N TYR A 114 1.45 -9.18 -18.88
CA TYR A 114 1.81 -9.81 -17.62
C TYR A 114 0.94 -9.24 -16.51
N SER A 115 0.33 -10.13 -15.74
CA SER A 115 -0.50 -9.77 -14.59
C SER A 115 0.04 -10.48 -13.36
N GLN A 116 0.42 -9.71 -12.35
CA GLN A 116 0.88 -10.23 -11.07
C GLN A 116 0.03 -9.67 -9.95
N THR A 117 -0.49 -10.55 -9.10
CA THR A 117 -1.10 -10.16 -7.84
C THR A 117 0.00 -10.02 -6.79
N ILE A 118 0.15 -8.82 -6.24
CA ILE A 118 1.00 -8.55 -5.08
C ILE A 118 0.10 -8.64 -3.86
N LEU A 119 0.37 -9.63 -3.01
CA LEU A 119 -0.33 -9.79 -1.74
C LEU A 119 -0.08 -8.56 -0.86
N GLY A 120 -1.16 -8.03 -0.29
CA GLY A 120 -1.07 -6.95 0.67
C GLY A 120 -0.35 -7.41 1.94
N LYS A 121 0.18 -6.45 2.71
CA LYS A 121 0.84 -6.75 3.98
C LYS A 121 -0.15 -6.77 5.15
N PRO A 122 0.10 -7.55 6.21
CA PRO A 122 -0.67 -7.46 7.45
C PRO A 122 -0.55 -6.06 8.05
N THR A 123 -1.66 -5.45 8.45
CA THR A 123 -1.69 -4.08 8.99
C THR A 123 -0.74 -3.89 10.17
N LYS A 124 -0.66 -4.90 11.04
CA LYS A 124 0.25 -4.91 12.19
C LYS A 124 1.72 -4.65 11.81
N SER A 125 2.14 -5.09 10.62
CA SER A 125 3.52 -4.87 10.14
C SER A 125 3.76 -3.46 9.59
N LEU A 126 2.70 -2.73 9.24
CA LEU A 126 2.74 -1.39 8.66
C LEU A 126 2.62 -0.29 9.72
N LEU A 127 1.87 -0.55 10.79
CA LEU A 127 1.56 0.41 11.84
C LEU A 127 2.80 1.09 12.47
N PRO A 128 3.91 0.39 12.80
CA PRO A 128 5.07 1.05 13.40
C PRO A 128 5.63 2.19 12.53
N THR A 129 5.84 1.94 11.23
CA THR A 129 6.35 2.95 10.30
C THR A 129 5.34 4.07 10.08
N ILE A 130 4.04 3.76 10.00
CA ILE A 130 2.99 4.78 9.87
C ILE A 130 2.97 5.72 11.09
N VAL A 131 3.16 5.17 12.29
CA VAL A 131 3.26 5.97 13.52
C VAL A 131 4.53 6.82 13.50
N GLU A 132 5.67 6.25 13.15
CA GLU A 132 6.95 6.97 13.10
C GLU A 132 6.93 8.13 12.09
N ASP A 133 6.36 7.93 10.90
CA ASP A 133 6.22 8.96 9.86
C ASP A 133 5.21 10.07 10.23
N SER A 134 4.45 9.90 11.32
CA SER A 134 3.42 10.86 11.77
C SER A 134 3.88 11.80 12.89
N LEU A 135 5.10 11.60 13.40
CA LEU A 135 5.74 12.42 14.44
C LEU A 135 6.47 13.63 13.84
#